data_AF-A0A812V5R4-F1
#
_entry.id   AF-A0A812V5R4-F1
#
_cell.length_a   1.000
_cell.length_b   1.000
_cell.length_c   1.000
_cell.angle_alpha   90.00
_cell.angle_beta   90.00
_cell.angle_gamma   90.00
#
_symmetry.space_group_name_H-M   'P 1'
#
loop_
_entity.id
_entity.type
_entity.pdbx_description
1 polymer ?
#
loop_
_entity_poly.entity_id
_entity_poly.type
_entity_poly.pdbx_seq_one_letter_code
_entity_poly.pdbx_strand_id
1 'polypeptide(L)'
;MKEPEAELPSPREAPSEAEAEVAAWRAQWASLKEEAGEYEEGSWDERFACHDSDQALENWANNLWAGLADLRASVKRLQTPESSGPSQGQTAQDVQRSFQSFKVEQSQAFERLLGEQQLLEDALASLGKRFDSWVGESPSMRQRTGSRSKENLNDSDDPRGNAFLEDPELLQLKTELRELEAVEVQEPSYGGWAETDHQVFVRILRVFRMQATSQCYARLAFQFPDLSEAALADHVKWYSDHQARQARRRMLLARWRERRSFLSSQSRANEKRNQAPVRAPTSVPAADEEKGSSNKFRSQNETVVT
;
A
#
# COMPACT_ATOMS: atom_id res chain seq x y z
N MET A 1 -80.80 3.73 9.26
CA MET A 1 -79.49 3.15 9.61
C MET A 1 -78.74 2.98 8.29
N LYS A 2 -77.74 3.82 8.03
CA LYS A 2 -76.91 3.78 6.81
C LYS A 2 -75.69 2.92 7.13
N GLU A 3 -75.50 1.84 6.37
CA GLU A 3 -74.29 1.04 6.44
C GLU A 3 -73.08 1.87 5.95
N PRO A 4 -71.92 1.80 6.62
CA PRO A 4 -70.71 2.46 6.15
C PRO A 4 -70.16 1.71 4.94
N GLU A 5 -70.12 2.40 3.80
CA GLU A 5 -69.37 1.99 2.61
C GLU A 5 -67.92 1.74 3.00
N ALA A 6 -67.51 0.48 2.97
CA ALA A 6 -66.12 0.09 3.09
C ALA A 6 -65.36 0.57 1.85
N GLU A 7 -64.60 1.66 2.00
CA GLU A 7 -63.62 2.10 1.00
C GLU A 7 -62.67 0.93 0.70
N LEU A 8 -62.83 0.35 -0.48
CA LEU A 8 -61.94 -0.68 -0.99
C LEU A 8 -60.54 -0.08 -1.09
N PRO A 9 -59.51 -0.73 -0.52
CA PRO A 9 -58.14 -0.22 -0.56
C PRO A 9 -57.69 -0.06 -2.01
N SER A 10 -57.34 1.17 -2.36
CA SER A 10 -56.81 1.53 -3.68
C SER A 10 -55.70 0.55 -4.07
N PRO A 11 -55.71 -0.01 -5.29
CA PRO A 11 -54.68 -0.92 -5.76
C PRO A 11 -53.33 -0.25 -5.58
N ARG A 12 -52.54 -0.76 -4.64
CA ARG A 12 -51.18 -0.29 -4.39
C ARG A 12 -50.39 -0.66 -5.63
N GLU A 13 -50.15 0.32 -6.49
CA GLU A 13 -49.42 0.14 -7.75
C GLU A 13 -48.13 -0.64 -7.43
N ALA A 14 -47.99 -1.79 -8.08
CA ALA A 14 -46.79 -2.59 -7.93
C ALA A 14 -45.59 -1.70 -8.27
N PRO A 15 -44.51 -1.72 -7.47
CA PRO A 15 -43.32 -0.95 -7.77
C PRO A 15 -42.92 -1.25 -9.21
N SER A 16 -42.72 -0.20 -9.99
CA SER A 16 -42.41 -0.36 -11.41
C SER A 16 -41.15 -1.22 -11.54
N GLU A 17 -41.05 -1.96 -12.64
CA GLU A 17 -39.89 -2.83 -12.92
C GLU A 17 -38.56 -2.07 -12.75
N ALA A 18 -38.53 -0.78 -13.09
CA ALA A 18 -37.41 0.12 -12.86
C ALA A 18 -37.07 0.36 -11.37
N GLU A 19 -38.07 0.47 -10.50
CA GLU A 19 -37.83 0.62 -9.05
C GLU A 19 -37.29 -0.69 -8.44
N ALA A 20 -37.75 -1.84 -8.95
CA ALA A 20 -37.24 -3.14 -8.54
C ALA A 20 -35.78 -3.34 -8.96
N GLU A 21 -35.42 -2.94 -10.18
CA GLU A 21 -34.03 -2.96 -10.66
C GLU A 21 -33.11 -2.04 -9.84
N VAL A 22 -33.55 -0.82 -9.53
CA VAL A 22 -32.77 0.11 -8.69
C VAL A 22 -32.59 -0.43 -7.27
N ALA A 23 -33.62 -1.07 -6.70
CA ALA A 23 -33.53 -1.70 -5.39
C ALA A 23 -32.55 -2.89 -5.41
N ALA A 24 -32.60 -3.73 -6.45
CA ALA A 24 -31.67 -4.85 -6.63
C ALA A 24 -30.23 -4.38 -6.77
N TRP A 25 -29.99 -3.33 -7.57
CA TRP A 25 -28.68 -2.73 -7.73
C TRP A 25 -28.14 -2.14 -6.42
N ARG A 26 -28.98 -1.45 -5.64
CA ARG A 26 -28.59 -0.92 -4.31
C ARG A 26 -28.22 -2.03 -3.34
N ALA A 27 -28.95 -3.16 -3.35
CA ALA A 27 -28.65 -4.31 -2.52
C ALA A 27 -27.32 -4.98 -2.93
N GLN A 28 -27.09 -5.15 -4.23
CA GLN A 28 -25.84 -5.69 -4.77
C GLN A 28 -24.65 -4.77 -4.44
N TRP A 29 -24.82 -3.46 -4.57
CA TRP A 29 -23.80 -2.48 -4.22
C TRP A 29 -23.47 -2.48 -2.72
N ALA A 30 -24.49 -2.62 -1.85
CA ALA A 30 -24.28 -2.74 -0.41
C ALA A 30 -23.49 -4.01 -0.06
N SER A 31 -23.81 -5.15 -0.68
CA SER A 31 -23.08 -6.41 -0.49
C SER A 31 -21.63 -6.33 -0.96
N LEU A 32 -21.37 -5.74 -2.14
CA LEU A 32 -20.00 -5.54 -2.64
C LEU A 32 -19.20 -4.60 -1.73
N LYS A 33 -19.87 -3.62 -1.11
CA LYS A 33 -19.23 -2.69 -0.17
C LYS A 33 -18.87 -3.36 1.16
N GLU A 34 -19.70 -4.29 1.62
CA GLU A 34 -19.43 -5.10 2.81
C GLU A 34 -18.27 -6.07 2.55
N GLU A 35 -18.29 -6.77 1.43
CA GLU A 35 -17.21 -7.68 1.01
C GLU A 35 -15.88 -6.92 0.77
N ALA A 36 -15.91 -5.76 0.12
CA ALA A 36 -14.72 -4.92 -0.07
C ALA A 36 -14.21 -4.32 1.25
N GLY A 37 -15.10 -4.03 2.19
CA GLY A 37 -14.76 -3.52 3.53
C GLY A 37 -13.91 -4.51 4.33
N GLU A 38 -14.19 -5.81 4.21
CA GLU A 38 -13.40 -6.85 4.88
C GLU A 38 -11.98 -7.00 4.29
N TYR A 39 -11.78 -6.66 3.02
CA TYR A 39 -10.46 -6.71 2.37
C TYR A 39 -9.63 -5.44 2.55
N GLU A 40 -10.26 -4.27 2.72
CA GLU A 40 -9.52 -3.01 2.93
C GLU A 40 -8.96 -2.87 4.34
N GLU A 41 -9.55 -3.53 5.35
CA GLU A 41 -9.10 -3.42 6.75
C GLU A 41 -7.79 -4.19 7.02
N GLY A 42 -7.41 -5.16 6.17
CA GLY A 42 -6.21 -5.98 6.33
C GLY A 42 -5.07 -5.75 5.33
N SER A 43 -5.30 -5.03 4.22
CA SER A 43 -4.36 -5.01 3.09
C SER A 43 -3.71 -3.64 2.80
N TRP A 44 -4.11 -2.56 3.49
CA TRP A 44 -3.53 -1.22 3.30
C TRP A 44 -2.74 -0.77 4.52
N ASP A 45 -1.76 -1.58 4.89
CA ASP A 45 -0.62 -1.10 5.68
C ASP A 45 0.40 -0.30 4.83
N GLU A 46 -0.13 0.51 3.90
CA GLU A 46 0.56 1.72 3.42
C GLU A 46 0.84 2.71 4.56
N ARG A 47 0.19 2.53 5.74
CA ARG A 47 0.61 3.20 6.97
C ARG A 47 2.05 2.86 7.34
N PHE A 48 2.56 1.65 7.13
CA PHE A 48 3.84 1.27 7.73
C PHE A 48 5.07 1.89 7.03
N ALA A 49 5.00 2.17 5.72
CA ALA A 49 6.15 2.77 5.04
C ALA A 49 6.26 4.31 5.24
N CYS A 50 5.13 5.02 5.40
CA CYS A 50 5.11 6.47 5.63
C CYS A 50 5.12 6.83 7.12
N HIS A 51 4.57 5.96 7.99
CA HIS A 51 4.48 6.25 9.41
C HIS A 51 5.85 6.21 10.09
N ASP A 52 6.76 5.33 9.68
CA ASP A 52 8.11 5.29 10.24
C ASP A 52 8.88 6.57 9.92
N SER A 53 8.73 7.13 8.71
CA SER A 53 9.36 8.41 8.34
C SER A 53 8.73 9.61 9.04
N ASP A 54 7.39 9.63 9.14
CA ASP A 54 6.67 10.72 9.81
C ASP A 54 6.96 10.71 11.31
N GLN A 55 6.98 9.53 11.93
CA GLN A 55 7.34 9.36 13.33
C GLN A 55 8.81 9.69 13.59
N ALA A 56 9.73 9.34 12.69
CA ALA A 56 11.13 9.74 12.79
C ALA A 56 11.29 11.27 12.72
N LEU A 57 10.55 11.93 11.83
CA LEU A 57 10.53 13.39 11.69
C LEU A 57 9.93 14.07 12.92
N GLU A 58 8.81 13.56 13.44
CA GLU A 58 8.20 14.04 14.68
C GLU A 58 9.15 13.88 15.86
N ASN A 59 9.81 12.72 16.00
CA ASN A 59 10.80 12.48 17.04
C ASN A 59 11.98 13.43 16.92
N TRP A 60 12.50 13.64 15.71
CA TRP A 60 13.57 14.60 15.46
C TRP A 60 13.15 16.02 15.85
N ALA A 61 11.97 16.46 15.43
CA ALA A 61 11.44 17.78 15.76
C ALA A 61 11.24 17.95 17.27
N ASN A 62 10.68 16.94 17.95
CA ASN A 62 10.48 16.95 19.39
C ASN A 62 11.82 17.08 20.14
N ASN A 63 12.84 16.32 19.73
CA ASN A 63 14.17 16.39 20.33
C ASN A 63 14.83 17.76 20.12
N LEU A 64 14.73 18.32 18.90
CA LEU A 64 15.23 19.64 18.58
C LEU A 64 14.59 20.72 19.46
N TRP A 65 13.26 20.71 19.55
CA TRP A 65 12.52 21.72 20.31
C TRP A 65 12.69 21.58 21.82
N ALA A 66 12.76 20.35 22.33
CA ALA A 66 13.05 20.09 23.74
C ALA A 66 14.46 20.61 24.12
N GLY A 67 15.48 20.30 23.32
CA GLY A 67 16.85 20.80 23.56
C GLY A 67 16.94 22.32 23.53
N LEU A 68 16.22 22.98 22.60
CA LEU A 68 16.12 24.44 22.56
C LEU A 68 15.39 25.03 23.78
N ALA A 69 14.34 24.37 24.27
CA ALA A 69 13.61 24.79 25.46
C ALA A 69 14.51 24.73 26.70
N ASP A 70 15.27 23.65 26.86
CA ASP A 70 16.22 23.48 27.97
C ASP A 70 17.35 24.51 27.94
N LEU A 71 17.88 24.81 26.74
CA LEU A 71 18.88 25.85 26.56
C LEU A 71 18.32 27.22 26.97
N ARG A 72 17.12 27.57 26.51
CA ARG A 72 16.44 28.83 26.87
C ARG A 72 16.19 28.91 28.37
N ALA A 73 15.73 27.83 29.00
CA ALA A 73 15.53 27.77 30.44
C ALA A 73 16.84 28.00 31.20
N SER A 74 17.94 27.43 30.72
CA SER A 74 19.26 27.60 31.32
C SER A 74 19.81 29.02 31.17
N VAL A 75 19.62 29.64 30.01
CA VAL A 75 19.95 31.07 29.80
C VAL A 75 19.10 31.96 30.69
N LYS A 76 17.80 31.67 30.84
CA LYS A 76 16.90 32.43 31.72
C LYS A 76 17.33 32.35 33.20
N ARG A 77 17.85 31.20 33.64
CA ARG A 77 18.45 31.03 34.98
C ARG A 77 19.70 31.90 35.20
N LEU A 78 20.48 32.18 34.15
CA LEU A 78 21.62 33.10 34.25
C LEU A 78 21.20 34.57 34.36
N GLN A 79 20.00 34.91 33.86
CA GLN A 79 19.46 36.26 33.90
C GLN A 79 18.81 36.63 35.24
N THR A 80 18.48 35.64 36.09
CA THR A 80 17.88 35.91 37.40
C THR A 80 18.92 36.50 38.37
N PRO A 81 18.66 37.67 38.98
CA PRO A 81 19.64 38.39 39.79
C PRO A 81 20.05 37.65 41.07
N GLU A 82 19.24 36.68 41.53
CA GLU A 82 19.58 35.80 42.66
C GLU A 82 20.78 34.87 42.37
N SER A 83 21.21 34.78 41.11
CA SER A 83 22.36 33.99 40.66
C SER A 83 23.71 34.70 40.85
N SER A 84 23.79 35.95 41.33
CA SER A 84 25.02 36.78 41.31
C SER A 84 26.14 36.36 42.28
N GLY A 85 26.17 35.09 42.70
CA GLY A 85 27.23 34.53 43.53
C GLY A 85 28.43 34.02 42.71
N PRO A 86 29.52 33.58 43.38
CA PRO A 86 30.69 32.97 42.72
C PRO A 86 30.33 31.71 41.89
N SER A 87 29.16 31.11 42.10
CA SER A 87 28.61 30.02 41.30
C SER A 87 28.15 30.43 39.90
N GLN A 88 27.90 31.71 39.63
CA GLN A 88 27.42 32.20 38.33
C GLN A 88 28.38 31.85 37.20
N GLY A 89 29.69 31.95 37.45
CA GLY A 89 30.72 31.62 36.47
C GLY A 89 30.67 30.15 36.06
N GLN A 90 30.42 29.25 37.02
CA GLN A 90 30.27 27.81 36.75
C GLN A 90 29.03 27.53 35.92
N THR A 91 27.88 28.11 36.30
CA THR A 91 26.63 27.95 35.55
C THR A 91 26.76 28.50 34.12
N ALA A 92 27.45 29.62 33.92
CA ALA A 92 27.69 30.18 32.59
C ALA A 92 28.57 29.26 31.72
N GLN A 93 29.61 28.67 32.30
CA GLN A 93 30.44 27.67 31.61
C GLN A 93 29.66 26.41 31.26
N ASP A 94 28.77 25.96 32.14
CA ASP A 94 27.96 24.77 31.90
C ASP A 94 26.91 25.02 30.80
N VAL A 95 26.29 26.21 30.76
CA VAL A 95 25.41 26.62 29.66
C VAL A 95 26.17 26.70 28.34
N GLN A 96 27.38 27.26 28.34
CA GLN A 96 28.22 27.31 27.15
C GLN A 96 28.59 25.89 26.67
N ARG A 97 28.93 24.98 27.59
CA ARG A 97 29.25 23.59 27.26
C ARG A 97 28.03 22.89 26.66
N SER A 98 26.85 23.04 27.27
CA SER A 98 25.58 22.51 26.78
C SER A 98 25.23 23.05 25.38
N PHE A 99 25.44 24.35 25.15
CA PHE A 99 25.24 24.96 23.83
C PHE A 99 26.14 24.35 22.75
N GLN A 100 27.43 24.17 23.05
CA GLN A 100 28.37 23.57 22.11
C GLN A 100 28.02 22.10 21.83
N SER A 101 27.67 21.33 22.86
CA SER A 101 27.22 19.95 22.72
C SER A 101 25.97 19.86 21.83
N PHE A 102 24.95 20.69 22.08
CA PHE A 102 23.74 20.75 21.27
C PHE A 102 24.05 21.09 19.80
N LYS A 103 24.93 22.06 19.55
CA LYS A 103 25.34 22.41 18.19
C LYS A 103 26.01 21.23 17.46
N VAL A 104 26.91 20.52 18.13
CA VAL A 104 27.59 19.34 17.57
C VAL A 104 26.57 18.25 17.27
N GLU A 105 25.67 17.95 18.21
CA GLU A 105 24.62 16.95 18.03
C GLU A 105 23.71 17.27 16.83
N GLN A 106 23.24 18.52 16.71
CA GLN A 106 22.42 18.94 15.58
C GLN A 106 23.17 18.87 14.25
N SER A 107 24.46 19.22 14.23
CA SER A 107 25.28 19.07 13.02
C SER A 107 25.43 17.60 12.61
N GLN A 108 25.65 16.69 13.55
CA GLN A 108 25.74 15.25 13.26
C GLN A 108 24.42 14.67 12.76
N ALA A 109 23.29 15.09 13.34
CA ALA A 109 21.97 14.68 12.87
C ALA A 109 21.71 15.15 11.43
N PHE A 110 22.09 16.39 11.12
CA PHE A 110 21.98 16.94 9.77
C PHE A 110 22.86 16.19 8.76
N GLU A 111 24.14 15.95 9.07
CA GLU A 111 25.05 15.20 8.20
C GLU A 111 24.56 13.76 7.93
N ARG A 112 23.95 13.12 8.93
CA ARG A 112 23.33 11.79 8.75
C ARG A 112 22.19 11.85 7.73
N LEU A 113 21.27 12.81 7.87
CA LEU A 113 20.14 12.99 6.95
C LEU A 113 20.64 13.29 5.52
N LEU A 114 21.70 14.09 5.39
CA LEU A 114 22.33 14.38 4.10
C LEU A 114 22.88 13.09 3.44
N GLY A 115 23.53 12.23 4.23
CA GLY A 115 24.03 10.93 3.75
C GLY A 115 22.91 9.98 3.34
N GLU A 116 21.81 9.92 4.09
CA GLU A 116 20.63 9.13 3.74
C GLU A 116 19.96 9.65 2.47
N GLN A 117 19.85 10.96 2.31
CA GLN A 117 19.35 11.58 1.08
C GLN A 117 20.21 11.19 -0.13
N GLN A 118 21.53 11.34 -0.04
CA GLN A 118 22.43 10.98 -1.14
C GLN A 118 22.32 9.49 -1.51
N LEU A 119 22.20 8.62 -0.51
CA LEU A 119 22.02 7.18 -0.72
C LEU A 119 20.71 6.88 -1.46
N LEU A 120 19.62 7.55 -1.09
CA LEU A 120 18.33 7.42 -1.78
C LEU A 120 18.40 7.95 -3.22
N GLU A 121 19.06 9.09 -3.44
CA GLU A 121 19.27 9.65 -4.78
C GLU A 121 20.09 8.70 -5.66
N ASP A 122 21.17 8.11 -5.14
CA ASP A 122 21.98 7.13 -5.86
C ASP A 122 21.19 5.85 -6.17
N ALA A 123 20.36 5.39 -5.23
CA ALA A 123 19.49 4.24 -5.42
C ALA A 123 18.45 4.51 -6.52
N LEU A 124 17.82 5.69 -6.50
CA LEU A 124 16.87 6.12 -7.54
C LEU A 124 17.55 6.27 -8.91
N ALA A 125 18.75 6.85 -8.96
CA ALA A 125 19.52 6.97 -10.19
C ALA A 125 19.91 5.60 -10.77
N SER A 126 20.29 4.65 -9.90
CA SER A 126 20.55 3.26 -10.30
C SER A 126 19.31 2.57 -10.84
N LEU A 127 18.17 2.72 -10.16
CA LEU A 127 16.88 2.20 -10.61
C LEU A 127 16.47 2.81 -11.95
N GLY A 128 16.62 4.12 -12.13
CA GLY A 128 16.36 4.82 -13.39
C GLY A 128 17.19 4.25 -14.55
N LYS A 129 18.51 4.10 -14.36
CA LYS A 129 19.38 3.47 -15.38
C LYS A 129 18.97 2.06 -15.74
N ARG A 130 18.54 1.25 -14.76
CA ARG A 130 18.03 -0.11 -15.00
C ARG A 130 16.72 -0.07 -15.78
N PHE A 131 15.83 0.85 -15.43
CA PHE A 131 14.58 1.04 -16.15
C PHE A 131 14.83 1.48 -17.60
N ASP A 132 15.71 2.46 -17.82
CA ASP A 132 16.10 2.90 -19.16
C ASP A 132 16.73 1.77 -19.98
N SER A 133 17.50 0.87 -19.35
CA SER A 133 18.02 -0.32 -20.03
C SER A 133 16.89 -1.27 -20.46
N TRP A 134 15.85 -1.42 -19.64
CA TRP A 134 14.69 -2.26 -19.98
C TRP A 134 13.82 -1.65 -21.06
N VAL A 135 13.66 -0.32 -21.07
CA VAL A 135 12.86 0.40 -22.06
C VAL A 135 13.61 0.57 -23.38
N GLY A 136 14.92 0.83 -23.32
CA GLY A 136 15.80 1.04 -24.47
C GLY A 136 16.15 -0.25 -25.22
N GLU A 137 16.09 -1.41 -24.55
CA GLU A 137 16.12 -2.71 -25.20
C GLU A 137 14.79 -2.98 -25.92
N SER A 138 14.55 -2.23 -27.00
CA SER A 138 13.50 -2.54 -27.95
C SER A 138 13.67 -4.00 -28.42
N PRO A 139 12.63 -4.84 -28.36
CA PRO A 139 12.72 -6.28 -28.65
C PRO A 139 13.28 -6.62 -30.04
N SER A 140 13.34 -5.62 -30.92
CA SER A 140 13.80 -5.74 -32.30
C SER A 140 15.34 -5.90 -32.46
N MET A 141 16.15 -5.69 -31.41
CA MET A 141 17.62 -5.66 -31.56
C MET A 141 18.39 -6.69 -30.73
N ARG A 142 17.77 -7.85 -30.41
CA ARG A 142 18.52 -9.07 -30.04
C ARG A 142 19.09 -9.81 -31.26
N GLN A 143 19.59 -9.07 -32.26
CA GLN A 143 20.43 -9.65 -33.30
C GLN A 143 21.88 -9.67 -32.84
N ARG A 144 22.27 -10.82 -32.27
CA ARG A 144 23.54 -11.53 -32.53
C ARG A 144 24.63 -10.71 -33.23
N THR A 145 25.46 -10.02 -32.46
CA THR A 145 26.88 -9.81 -32.79
C THR A 145 27.64 -9.91 -31.47
N GLY A 146 28.17 -11.06 -31.05
CA GLY A 146 29.17 -11.82 -31.79
C GLY A 146 30.57 -11.25 -31.54
N SER A 147 31.06 -11.26 -30.30
CA SER A 147 32.51 -11.17 -30.04
C SER A 147 32.92 -11.97 -28.81
N ARG A 148 33.27 -13.22 -29.12
CA ARG A 148 34.08 -14.22 -28.42
C ARG A 148 34.78 -13.79 -27.12
N SER A 149 34.28 -14.32 -26.01
CA SER A 149 35.11 -14.97 -25.00
C SER A 149 34.51 -16.34 -24.68
N LYS A 150 35.21 -17.38 -25.13
CA LYS A 150 35.13 -18.77 -24.64
C LYS A 150 35.35 -18.71 -23.12
N GLU A 151 34.60 -19.32 -22.23
CA GLU A 151 34.02 -20.66 -22.18
C GLU A 151 32.96 -20.68 -21.08
N ASN A 152 32.01 -21.61 -21.22
CA ASN A 152 30.97 -22.01 -20.28
C ASN A 152 29.65 -21.24 -20.28
N LEU A 153 28.59 -22.06 -20.22
CA LEU A 153 27.16 -21.77 -20.24
C LEU A 153 26.55 -21.84 -21.65
N ASN A 154 26.24 -23.10 -22.01
CA ASN A 154 24.96 -23.48 -22.62
C ASN A 154 23.81 -22.79 -21.87
N ASP A 155 23.58 -21.51 -22.09
CA ASP A 155 22.33 -20.87 -21.71
C ASP A 155 21.33 -21.22 -22.81
N SER A 156 20.53 -22.22 -22.48
CA SER A 156 19.55 -22.80 -23.37
C SER A 156 18.59 -21.70 -23.82
N ASP A 157 18.28 -21.69 -25.10
CA ASP A 157 16.91 -21.41 -25.54
C ASP A 157 16.00 -22.29 -24.68
N ASP A 158 15.56 -21.78 -23.53
CA ASP A 158 14.62 -22.46 -22.67
C ASP A 158 13.23 -22.07 -23.19
N PRO A 159 12.56 -22.93 -24.00
CA PRO A 159 11.21 -22.67 -24.49
C PRO A 159 10.19 -22.51 -23.35
N ARG A 160 10.59 -22.69 -22.09
CA ARG A 160 9.78 -22.49 -20.89
C ARG A 160 9.44 -21.03 -20.60
N GLY A 161 10.10 -20.05 -21.23
CA GLY A 161 9.80 -18.62 -21.03
C GLY A 161 8.40 -18.19 -21.48
N ASN A 162 7.78 -18.91 -22.41
CA ASN A 162 6.48 -18.54 -22.99
C ASN A 162 5.27 -19.21 -22.33
N ALA A 163 5.45 -20.29 -21.55
CA ALA A 163 4.32 -21.03 -20.97
C ALA A 163 3.51 -20.22 -19.95
N PHE A 164 4.08 -19.16 -19.38
CA PHE A 164 3.38 -18.24 -18.48
C PHE A 164 2.45 -17.25 -19.19
N LEU A 165 2.67 -17.00 -20.49
CA LEU A 165 1.89 -16.03 -21.27
C LEU A 165 0.54 -16.59 -21.76
N GLU A 166 0.33 -17.90 -21.65
CA GLU A 166 -0.88 -18.57 -22.16
C GLU A 166 -1.97 -18.78 -21.09
N ASP A 167 -1.74 -18.40 -19.83
CA ASP A 167 -2.76 -18.55 -18.79
C ASP A 167 -3.94 -17.59 -19.05
N PRO A 168 -5.17 -18.11 -19.26
CA PRO A 168 -6.32 -17.28 -19.65
C PRO A 168 -6.70 -16.27 -18.57
N GLU A 169 -6.48 -16.60 -17.30
CA GLU A 169 -6.73 -15.70 -16.16
C GLU A 169 -5.76 -14.50 -16.18
N LEU A 170 -4.46 -14.73 -16.44
CA LEU A 170 -3.51 -13.63 -16.58
C LEU A 170 -3.83 -12.71 -17.76
N LEU A 171 -4.32 -13.27 -18.88
CA LEU A 171 -4.75 -12.48 -20.03
C LEU A 171 -5.98 -11.63 -19.72
N GLN A 172 -6.95 -12.19 -19.00
CA GLN A 172 -8.12 -11.45 -18.54
C GLN A 172 -7.72 -10.30 -17.60
N LEU A 173 -6.92 -10.57 -16.57
CA LEU A 173 -6.45 -9.54 -15.63
C LEU A 173 -5.69 -8.41 -16.34
N LYS A 174 -4.86 -8.75 -17.32
CA LYS A 174 -4.13 -7.78 -18.13
C LYS A 174 -5.07 -6.92 -18.99
N THR A 175 -6.14 -7.52 -19.51
CA THR A 175 -7.15 -6.80 -20.29
C THR A 175 -7.92 -5.83 -19.39
N GLU A 176 -8.39 -6.28 -18.23
CA GLU A 176 -9.08 -5.42 -17.27
C GLU A 176 -8.20 -4.27 -16.75
N LEU A 177 -6.92 -4.54 -16.48
CA LEU A 177 -5.96 -3.48 -16.09
C LEU A 177 -5.79 -2.44 -17.20
N ARG A 178 -5.68 -2.88 -18.46
CA ARG A 178 -5.57 -1.97 -19.62
C ARG A 178 -6.83 -1.13 -19.80
N GLU A 179 -8.01 -1.72 -19.59
CA GLU A 179 -9.28 -1.00 -19.64
C GLU A 179 -9.35 0.09 -18.56
N LEU A 180 -8.94 -0.22 -17.32
CA LEU A 180 -8.87 0.78 -16.25
C LEU A 180 -7.85 1.89 -16.56
N GLU A 181 -6.66 1.54 -17.07
CA GLU A 181 -5.64 2.52 -17.46
C GLU A 181 -6.11 3.42 -18.61
N ALA A 182 -6.86 2.88 -19.58
CA ALA A 182 -7.42 3.67 -20.67
C ALA A 182 -8.42 4.72 -20.18
N VAL A 183 -9.22 4.40 -19.16
CA VAL A 183 -10.13 5.36 -18.50
C VAL A 183 -9.32 6.41 -17.74
N GLU A 184 -8.27 6.02 -17.02
CA GLU A 184 -7.42 6.92 -16.23
C GLU A 184 -6.67 7.93 -17.11
N VAL A 185 -6.22 7.52 -18.30
CA VAL A 185 -5.55 8.42 -19.27
C VAL A 185 -6.50 9.47 -19.86
N GLN A 186 -7.79 9.16 -19.96
CA GLN A 186 -8.79 10.10 -20.48
C GLN A 186 -9.26 11.11 -19.43
N GLU A 187 -9.18 10.75 -18.14
CA GLU A 187 -9.58 11.64 -17.06
C GLU A 187 -8.46 12.64 -16.70
N PRO A 188 -8.80 13.89 -16.35
CA PRO A 188 -7.83 14.84 -15.83
C PRO A 188 -7.25 14.33 -14.51
N SER A 189 -5.94 14.48 -14.31
CA SER A 189 -5.21 13.95 -13.14
C SER A 189 -5.81 14.32 -11.78
N TYR A 190 -6.47 15.48 -11.67
CA TYR A 190 -7.10 15.96 -10.45
C TYR A 190 -8.57 16.34 -10.66
N GLY A 191 -9.29 15.68 -11.58
CA GLY A 191 -10.70 15.96 -11.84
C GLY A 191 -10.96 17.37 -12.40
N GLY A 192 -9.93 17.99 -12.99
CA GLY A 192 -9.97 19.36 -13.52
C GLY A 192 -9.64 20.44 -12.49
N TRP A 193 -9.34 20.07 -11.25
CA TRP A 193 -8.90 21.01 -10.21
C TRP A 193 -7.41 21.29 -10.29
N ALA A 194 -6.99 22.45 -9.78
CA ALA A 194 -5.59 22.71 -9.53
C ALA A 194 -5.06 21.73 -8.47
N GLU A 195 -3.80 21.30 -8.62
CA GLU A 195 -3.18 20.33 -7.71
C GLU A 195 -3.21 20.81 -6.25
N THR A 196 -2.92 22.09 -6.02
CA THR A 196 -2.95 22.71 -4.68
C THR A 196 -4.32 22.61 -4.03
N ASP A 197 -5.38 22.88 -4.79
CA ASP A 197 -6.75 22.86 -4.30
C ASP A 197 -7.21 21.42 -4.06
N HIS A 198 -6.84 20.50 -4.94
CA HIS A 198 -7.08 19.08 -4.76
C HIS A 198 -6.41 18.55 -3.48
N GLN A 199 -5.16 18.93 -3.19
CA GLN A 199 -4.48 18.52 -1.96
C GLN A 199 -5.19 19.04 -0.69
N VAL A 200 -5.67 20.29 -0.71
CA VAL A 200 -6.44 20.87 0.40
C VAL A 200 -7.78 20.14 0.57
N PHE A 201 -8.47 19.85 -0.54
CA PHE A 201 -9.70 19.06 -0.57
C PHE A 201 -9.50 17.67 0.05
N VAL A 202 -8.47 16.92 -0.37
CA VAL A 202 -8.15 15.59 0.17
C VAL A 202 -7.84 15.67 1.66
N ARG A 203 -7.10 16.69 2.11
CA ARG A 203 -6.80 16.90 3.54
C ARG A 203 -8.08 17.10 4.35
N ILE A 204 -9.02 17.91 3.86
CA ILE A 204 -10.32 18.10 4.53
C ILE A 204 -11.10 16.79 4.57
N LEU A 205 -11.21 16.06 3.46
CA LEU A 205 -11.89 14.76 3.44
C LEU A 205 -11.29 13.76 4.43
N ARG A 206 -9.95 13.71 4.58
CA ARG A 206 -9.28 12.84 5.56
C ARG A 206 -9.67 13.16 7.00
N VAL A 207 -9.83 14.44 7.36
CA VAL A 207 -10.31 14.85 8.69
C VAL A 207 -11.70 14.28 8.97
N PHE A 208 -12.54 14.17 7.94
CA PHE A 208 -13.87 13.57 8.01
C PHE A 208 -13.90 12.08 7.65
N ARG A 209 -12.77 11.36 7.81
CA ARG A 209 -12.65 9.91 7.54
C ARG A 209 -13.14 9.50 6.15
N MET A 210 -12.89 10.34 5.15
CA MET A 210 -13.31 10.13 3.76
C MET A 210 -14.83 10.07 3.57
N GLN A 211 -15.61 10.62 4.50
CA GLN A 211 -17.06 10.70 4.42
C GLN A 211 -17.54 12.10 4.01
N ALA A 212 -18.39 12.15 2.99
CA ALA A 212 -19.03 13.37 2.50
C ALA A 212 -20.20 13.81 3.40
N THR A 213 -19.90 14.13 4.66
CA THR A 213 -20.89 14.61 5.63
C THR A 213 -21.24 16.08 5.39
N SER A 214 -22.36 16.55 5.94
CA SER A 214 -22.75 17.97 5.87
C SER A 214 -21.69 18.91 6.46
N GLN A 215 -21.00 18.49 7.52
CA GLN A 215 -19.89 19.24 8.12
C GLN A 215 -18.68 19.32 7.19
N CYS A 216 -18.41 18.26 6.42
CA CYS A 216 -17.37 18.25 5.40
C CYS A 216 -17.67 19.29 4.30
N TYR A 217 -18.89 19.29 3.76
CA TYR A 217 -19.31 20.29 2.77
C TYR A 217 -19.23 21.72 3.30
N ALA A 218 -19.65 21.97 4.54
CA ALA A 218 -19.51 23.29 5.15
C ALA A 218 -18.04 23.73 5.25
N ARG A 219 -17.13 22.80 5.58
CA ARG A 219 -15.69 23.09 5.64
C ARG A 219 -15.08 23.32 4.26
N LEU A 220 -15.51 22.56 3.25
CA LEU A 220 -15.09 22.73 1.86
C LEU A 220 -15.58 24.08 1.30
N ALA A 221 -16.86 24.42 1.51
CA ALA A 221 -17.42 25.70 1.08
C ALA A 221 -16.71 26.90 1.73
N PHE A 222 -16.30 26.77 3.00
CA PHE A 222 -15.48 27.80 3.66
C PHE A 222 -14.08 27.94 3.05
N GLN A 223 -13.45 26.82 2.64
CA GLN A 223 -12.10 26.82 2.10
C GLN A 223 -12.04 27.22 0.62
N PHE A 224 -13.12 26.98 -0.13
CA PHE A 224 -13.24 27.26 -1.56
C PHE A 224 -14.43 28.19 -1.84
N PRO A 225 -14.33 29.49 -1.47
CA PRO A 225 -15.45 30.43 -1.59
C PRO A 225 -15.84 30.73 -3.05
N ASP A 226 -14.92 30.52 -3.99
CA ASP A 226 -15.14 30.77 -5.42
C ASP A 226 -15.82 29.59 -6.14
N LEU A 227 -15.96 28.43 -5.47
CA LEU A 227 -16.56 27.24 -6.05
C LEU A 227 -18.00 27.07 -5.56
N SER A 228 -18.89 26.67 -6.47
CA SER A 228 -20.28 26.37 -6.12
C SER A 228 -20.40 25.04 -5.36
N GLU A 229 -21.44 24.90 -4.54
CA GLU A 229 -21.73 23.65 -3.82
C GLU A 229 -21.92 22.47 -4.78
N ALA A 230 -22.50 22.72 -5.96
CA ALA A 230 -22.63 21.72 -7.02
C ALA A 230 -21.25 21.24 -7.53
N ALA A 231 -20.32 22.16 -7.79
CA ALA A 231 -18.97 21.80 -8.21
C ALA A 231 -18.20 21.01 -7.13
N LEU A 232 -18.42 21.34 -5.85
CA LEU A 232 -17.88 20.56 -4.74
C LEU A 232 -18.46 19.14 -4.71
N ALA A 233 -19.77 18.98 -4.86
CA ALA A 233 -20.43 17.68 -4.89
C ALA A 233 -19.97 16.83 -6.09
N ASP A 234 -19.83 17.43 -7.26
CA ASP A 234 -19.30 16.77 -8.46
C ASP A 234 -17.87 16.28 -8.24
N HIS A 235 -17.01 17.09 -7.60
CA HIS A 235 -15.63 16.70 -7.30
C HIS A 235 -15.55 15.61 -6.23
N VAL A 236 -16.41 15.66 -5.20
CA VAL A 236 -16.54 14.57 -4.21
C VAL A 236 -16.92 13.26 -4.89
N LYS A 237 -17.90 13.32 -5.81
CA LYS A 237 -18.32 12.15 -6.59
C LYS A 237 -17.17 11.63 -7.44
N TRP A 238 -16.55 12.49 -8.25
CA TRP A 238 -15.39 12.11 -9.06
C TRP A 238 -14.28 11.47 -8.22
N TYR A 239 -13.96 12.05 -7.07
CA TYR A 239 -12.91 11.53 -6.19
C TYR A 239 -13.27 10.16 -5.62
N SER A 240 -14.54 9.93 -5.25
CA SER A 240 -15.00 8.61 -4.81
C SER A 240 -14.91 7.56 -5.92
N ASP A 241 -15.29 7.91 -7.15
CA ASP A 241 -15.17 7.04 -8.32
C ASP A 241 -13.70 6.74 -8.62
N HIS A 242 -12.83 7.75 -8.51
CA HIS A 242 -11.39 7.60 -8.68
C HIS A 242 -10.80 6.66 -7.62
N GLN A 243 -11.17 6.80 -6.35
CA GLN A 243 -10.73 5.89 -5.28
C GLN A 243 -11.19 4.45 -5.53
N ALA A 244 -12.44 4.25 -5.97
CA ALA A 244 -12.95 2.93 -6.32
C ALA A 244 -12.17 2.31 -7.49
N ARG A 245 -11.81 3.10 -8.51
CA ARG A 245 -10.95 2.66 -9.63
C ARG A 245 -9.55 2.27 -9.13
N GLN A 246 -8.93 3.08 -8.28
CA GLN A 246 -7.61 2.77 -7.70
C GLN A 246 -7.65 1.49 -6.86
N ALA A 247 -8.68 1.31 -6.02
CA ALA A 247 -8.88 0.09 -5.25
C ALA A 247 -9.01 -1.14 -6.15
N ARG A 248 -9.83 -1.06 -7.21
CA ARG A 248 -9.97 -2.14 -8.20
C ARG A 248 -8.66 -2.45 -8.91
N ARG A 249 -7.90 -1.42 -9.33
CA ARG A 249 -6.58 -1.59 -9.95
C ARG A 249 -5.62 -2.35 -9.03
N ARG A 250 -5.58 -1.97 -7.75
CA ARG A 250 -4.74 -2.61 -6.74
C ARG A 250 -5.14 -4.07 -6.51
N MET A 251 -6.43 -4.36 -6.43
CA MET A 251 -6.96 -5.73 -6.32
C MET A 251 -6.57 -6.60 -7.54
N LEU A 252 -6.71 -6.07 -8.76
CA LEU A 252 -6.31 -6.77 -9.99
C LEU A 252 -4.80 -7.06 -10.02
N LEU A 253 -3.97 -6.09 -9.62
CA LEU A 253 -2.53 -6.27 -9.51
C LEU A 253 -2.14 -7.31 -8.45
N ALA A 254 -2.83 -7.33 -7.31
CA ALA A 254 -2.62 -8.33 -6.27
C ALA A 254 -2.93 -9.75 -6.80
N ARG A 255 -4.12 -9.92 -7.41
CA ARG A 255 -4.52 -11.20 -8.03
C ARG A 255 -3.56 -11.63 -9.14
N TRP A 256 -3.06 -10.69 -9.94
CA TRP A 256 -2.06 -10.96 -10.97
C TRP A 256 -0.75 -11.50 -10.38
N ARG A 257 -0.25 -10.90 -9.28
CA ARG A 257 0.95 -11.37 -8.58
C ARG A 257 0.74 -12.75 -7.95
N GLU A 258 -0.40 -12.96 -7.31
CA GLU A 258 -0.77 -14.25 -6.71
C GLU A 258 -0.81 -15.36 -7.76
N ARG A 259 -1.51 -15.12 -8.88
CA ARG A 259 -1.62 -16.08 -9.98
C ARG A 259 -0.25 -16.43 -10.56
N ARG A 260 0.63 -15.45 -10.75
CA ARG A 260 2.02 -15.68 -11.19
C ARG A 260 2.81 -16.51 -10.19
N SER A 261 2.68 -16.23 -8.90
CA SER A 261 3.34 -16.99 -7.83
C SER A 261 2.85 -18.45 -7.80
N PHE A 262 1.55 -18.67 -7.95
CA PHE A 262 0.94 -19.98 -8.03
C PHE A 262 1.48 -20.79 -9.21
N LEU A 263 1.46 -20.24 -10.43
CA LEU A 263 1.99 -20.89 -11.63
C LEU A 263 3.48 -21.21 -11.51
N SER A 264 4.27 -20.32 -10.88
CA SER A 264 5.69 -20.56 -10.57
C SER A 264 5.91 -21.68 -9.56
N SER A 265 5.05 -21.78 -8.56
CA SER A 265 5.12 -22.87 -7.58
C SER A 265 4.72 -24.21 -8.21
N GLN A 266 3.69 -24.21 -9.06
CA GLN A 266 3.22 -25.38 -9.78
C GLN A 266 4.26 -25.90 -10.79
N SER A 267 4.90 -25.02 -11.55
CA SER A 267 5.95 -25.42 -12.51
C SER A 267 7.13 -26.07 -11.79
N ARG A 268 7.58 -25.50 -10.66
CA ARG A 268 8.62 -26.08 -9.81
C ARG A 268 8.22 -27.43 -9.21
N ALA A 269 6.96 -27.59 -8.79
CA ALA A 269 6.46 -28.87 -8.28
C ALA A 269 6.41 -29.95 -9.37
N ASN A 270 5.96 -29.60 -10.58
CA ASN A 270 5.94 -30.49 -11.74
C ASN A 270 7.35 -30.88 -12.17
N GLU A 271 8.30 -29.94 -12.15
CA GLU A 271 9.69 -30.23 -12.46
C GLU A 271 10.31 -31.20 -11.46
N LYS A 272 10.07 -31.01 -10.15
CA LYS A 272 10.50 -31.97 -9.12
C LYS A 272 9.87 -33.35 -9.33
N ARG A 273 8.61 -33.43 -9.76
CA ARG A 273 7.94 -34.70 -10.08
C ARG A 273 8.55 -35.39 -11.30
N ASN A 274 8.93 -34.62 -12.33
CA ASN A 274 9.56 -35.15 -13.54
C ASN A 274 11.03 -35.52 -13.34
N GLN A 275 11.73 -34.86 -12.41
CA GLN A 275 13.12 -35.18 -12.04
C GLN A 275 13.23 -36.26 -10.96
N ALA A 276 12.12 -36.64 -10.32
CA ALA A 276 12.12 -37.75 -9.38
C ALA A 276 12.62 -38.99 -10.14
N PRO A 277 13.78 -39.56 -9.76
CA PRO A 277 14.38 -40.65 -10.49
C PRO A 277 13.33 -41.75 -10.58
N VAL A 278 13.01 -42.19 -11.79
CA VAL A 278 12.21 -43.39 -12.05
C VAL A 278 12.88 -44.47 -11.21
N ARG A 279 12.30 -44.75 -10.03
CA ARG A 279 12.80 -45.80 -9.14
C ARG A 279 12.80 -47.03 -10.03
N ALA A 280 14.00 -47.47 -10.42
CA ALA A 280 14.16 -48.71 -11.15
C ALA A 280 13.31 -49.74 -10.40
N PRO A 281 12.45 -50.50 -11.10
CA PRO A 281 11.55 -51.44 -10.46
C PRO A 281 12.40 -52.28 -9.52
N THR A 282 12.23 -52.03 -8.22
CA THR A 282 13.01 -52.67 -7.18
C THR A 282 12.76 -54.15 -7.40
N SER A 283 13.77 -54.85 -7.89
CA SER A 283 13.76 -56.30 -7.99
C SER A 283 13.33 -56.79 -6.62
N VAL A 284 12.12 -57.35 -6.57
CA VAL A 284 11.50 -57.90 -5.36
C VAL A 284 12.55 -58.81 -4.71
N PRO A 285 13.13 -58.44 -3.56
CA PRO A 285 13.87 -59.42 -2.80
C PRO A 285 12.86 -60.47 -2.38
N ALA A 286 13.07 -61.69 -2.86
CA ALA A 286 12.31 -62.85 -2.45
C ALA A 286 12.26 -62.90 -0.92
N ALA A 287 11.06 -63.24 -0.44
CA ALA A 287 10.67 -63.32 0.94
C ALA A 287 11.78 -63.88 1.85
N ASP A 288 12.07 -63.15 2.93
CA ASP A 288 12.28 -63.79 4.22
C ASP A 288 11.44 -63.06 5.27
N GLU A 289 10.53 -63.83 5.83
CA GLU A 289 9.74 -63.50 7.00
C GLU A 289 10.69 -63.21 8.18
N GLU A 290 10.58 -62.05 8.82
CA GLU A 290 10.80 -62.03 10.27
C GLU A 290 10.01 -60.92 10.97
N LYS A 291 8.92 -61.40 11.58
CA LYS A 291 8.36 -61.03 12.88
C LYS A 291 8.87 -59.73 13.53
N GLY A 292 7.94 -58.80 13.63
CA GLY A 292 7.51 -58.29 14.93
C GLY A 292 8.36 -57.19 15.55
N SER A 293 7.82 -55.99 15.60
CA SER A 293 7.87 -55.22 16.84
C SER A 293 6.82 -54.12 16.85
N SER A 294 5.79 -54.35 17.66
CA SER A 294 4.93 -53.31 18.21
C SER A 294 5.79 -52.19 18.78
N ASN A 295 5.68 -50.97 18.27
CA ASN A 295 6.03 -49.80 19.06
C ASN A 295 4.87 -48.81 19.12
N LYS A 296 4.05 -49.08 20.14
CA LYS A 296 3.05 -48.24 20.78
C LYS A 296 3.82 -47.21 21.61
N PHE A 297 3.61 -45.91 21.39
CA PHE A 297 3.91 -44.78 22.31
C PHE A 297 3.69 -43.48 21.51
N ARG A 298 3.13 -42.36 21.96
CA ARG A 298 2.55 -41.85 23.22
C ARG A 298 2.09 -40.43 22.82
N SER A 299 0.79 -40.19 22.69
CA SER A 299 -0.07 -39.44 23.62
C SER A 299 0.53 -38.15 24.21
N GLN A 300 -0.28 -37.09 24.08
CA GLN A 300 -0.36 -35.85 24.85
C GLN A 300 0.51 -34.66 24.41
N ASN A 301 -0.18 -33.58 24.01
CA ASN A 301 -0.14 -32.31 24.73
C ASN A 301 -1.34 -31.44 24.34
N GLU A 302 -2.33 -31.38 25.25
CA GLU A 302 -3.29 -30.29 25.37
C GLU A 302 -2.60 -29.14 26.13
N THR A 303 -2.64 -27.93 25.58
CA THR A 303 -2.33 -26.72 26.35
C THR A 303 -3.44 -25.71 26.12
N VAL A 304 -4.30 -25.60 27.14
CA VAL A 304 -5.26 -24.53 27.34
C VAL A 304 -4.49 -23.28 27.78
N VAL A 305 -4.69 -22.14 27.12
CA VAL A 305 -4.34 -20.83 27.68
C VAL A 305 -5.57 -19.93 27.60
N THR A 306 -5.88 -19.40 28.77
CA THR A 306 -6.96 -18.49 29.20
C THR A 306 -6.97 -17.15 28.49
#